data_AF-A0A6A4WDD3-F1
#
_entry.id   AF-A0A6A4WDD3-F1
#
_cell.length_a   1.000
_cell.length_b   1.000
_cell.length_c   1.000
_cell.angle_alpha   90.00
_cell.angle_beta   90.00
_cell.angle_gamma   90.00
#
_symmetry.space_group_name_H-M   'P 1'
#
loop_
_entity.id
_entity.type
_entity.pdbx_description
1 polymer ?
#
loop_
_entity_poly.entity_id
_entity_poly.type
_entity_poly.pdbx_seq_one_letter_code
_entity_poly.pdbx_strand_id
1 'polypeptide(L)'
;MGVSTGRVELQKVLPLEMFLRYVSGDLLAVIATCTNQRLAEQGKTPNVTPGDIFKFFGICFYTSVIKFPWLRMYWSEKYRLPVVADQMSRNKFFNIRANLKVVDDNRVSEDHKQNDRLWKIRPLLDAIRQRCLQLDRPEAVAVDEQMIPFTGSPVFTCV
;
A
#
# COMPACT_ATOMS: atom_id res chain seq x y z
N MET A 1 17.93 -40.16 13.87
CA MET A 1 17.65 -39.57 12.56
C MET A 1 17.54 -38.07 12.77
N GLY A 2 18.53 -37.31 12.29
CA GLY A 2 18.67 -35.89 12.59
C GLY A 2 17.59 -35.07 11.89
N VAL A 3 16.88 -34.23 12.64
CA VAL A 3 16.03 -33.19 12.07
C VAL A 3 16.98 -32.13 11.52
N SER A 4 17.21 -32.14 10.20
CA SER A 4 17.85 -31.00 9.54
C SER A 4 16.90 -29.83 9.69
N THR A 5 17.20 -28.95 10.64
CA THR A 5 16.68 -27.58 10.66
C THR A 5 17.24 -26.88 9.42
N GLY A 6 16.59 -27.12 8.28
CA GLY A 6 16.79 -26.37 7.07
C GLY A 6 16.38 -24.93 7.37
N ARG A 7 17.31 -24.12 7.85
CA ARG A 7 17.24 -22.68 7.67
C ARG A 7 17.12 -22.52 6.16
N VAL A 8 15.92 -22.18 5.70
CA VAL A 8 15.71 -21.69 4.33
C VAL A 8 16.78 -20.63 4.14
N GLU A 9 17.76 -20.89 3.26
CA GLU A 9 18.68 -19.85 2.83
C GLU A 9 17.79 -18.73 2.33
N LEU A 10 17.77 -17.61 3.06
CA LEU A 10 17.15 -16.38 2.57
C LEU A 10 17.92 -16.04 1.31
N GLN A 11 17.37 -16.48 0.17
CA GLN A 11 17.85 -16.19 -1.16
C GLN A 11 18.22 -14.70 -1.16
N LYS A 12 19.42 -14.36 -1.61
CA LYS A 12 20.00 -12.99 -1.59
C LYS A 12 19.24 -12.02 -2.51
N VAL A 13 17.95 -11.90 -2.29
CA VAL A 13 17.02 -11.01 -2.98
C VAL A 13 17.02 -9.71 -2.19
N LEU A 14 17.20 -8.59 -2.88
CA LEU A 14 17.19 -7.29 -2.21
C LEU A 14 15.80 -7.04 -1.60
N PRO A 15 15.67 -6.45 -0.40
CA PRO A 15 14.36 -6.18 0.20
C PRO A 15 13.41 -5.38 -0.72
N LEU A 16 13.96 -4.49 -1.55
CA LEU A 16 13.21 -3.78 -2.58
C LEU A 16 12.63 -4.72 -3.65
N GLU A 17 13.40 -5.69 -4.12
CA GLU A 17 12.91 -6.68 -5.09
C GLU A 17 11.81 -7.53 -4.48
N MET A 18 11.92 -7.90 -3.19
CA MET A 18 10.84 -8.60 -2.49
C MET A 18 9.55 -7.76 -2.49
N PHE A 19 9.63 -6.47 -2.15
CA PHE A 19 8.48 -5.56 -2.18
C PHE A 19 7.85 -5.48 -3.57
N LEU A 20 8.66 -5.30 -4.61
CA LEU A 20 8.18 -5.15 -5.99
C LEU A 20 7.52 -6.42 -6.55
N ARG A 21 7.73 -7.59 -5.93
CA ARG A 21 6.98 -8.82 -6.26
C ARG A 21 5.53 -8.78 -5.76
N TYR A 22 5.21 -7.96 -4.75
CA TYR A 22 3.83 -7.75 -4.27
C TYR A 22 3.20 -6.51 -4.90
N VAL A 23 3.99 -5.44 -5.01
CA VAL A 23 3.55 -4.15 -5.55
C VAL A 23 4.31 -3.88 -6.83
N SER A 24 3.84 -4.50 -7.92
CA SER A 24 4.49 -4.43 -9.23
C SER A 24 4.44 -3.03 -9.84
N GLY A 25 5.29 -2.78 -10.84
CA GLY A 25 5.25 -1.55 -11.64
C GLY A 25 3.88 -1.30 -12.27
N ASP A 26 3.22 -2.35 -12.74
CA ASP A 26 1.87 -2.28 -13.31
C ASP A 26 0.84 -1.86 -12.27
N LEU A 27 0.92 -2.43 -11.05
CA LEU A 27 0.03 -2.02 -9.97
C LEU A 27 0.28 -0.56 -9.57
N LEU A 28 1.53 -0.11 -9.49
CA LEU A 28 1.86 1.30 -9.26
C LEU A 28 1.26 2.21 -10.35
N ALA A 29 1.27 1.77 -11.60
CA ALA A 29 0.68 2.50 -12.73
C ALA A 29 -0.84 2.56 -12.66
N VAL A 30 -1.50 1.47 -12.26
CA VAL A 30 -2.95 1.44 -12.01
C VAL A 30 -3.31 2.42 -10.89
N ILE A 31 -2.59 2.37 -9.77
CA ILE A 31 -2.83 3.26 -8.63
C ILE A 31 -2.67 4.73 -9.04
N ALA A 32 -1.62 5.06 -9.79
CA ALA A 32 -1.40 6.42 -10.27
C ALA A 32 -2.53 6.90 -11.18
N THR A 33 -2.97 6.05 -12.13
CA THR A 33 -4.07 6.34 -13.05
C THR A 33 -5.38 6.59 -12.30
N CYS A 34 -5.79 5.68 -11.41
CA CYS A 34 -7.02 5.83 -10.64
C CYS A 34 -6.99 7.04 -9.70
N THR A 35 -5.83 7.34 -9.09
CA THR A 35 -5.64 8.52 -8.24
C THR A 35 -5.76 9.81 -9.06
N ASN A 36 -5.18 9.86 -10.25
CA ASN A 36 -5.29 11.01 -11.15
C ASN A 36 -6.73 11.24 -11.62
N GLN A 37 -7.46 10.18 -11.94
CA GLN A 37 -8.88 10.29 -12.28
C GLN A 37 -9.69 10.87 -11.12
N ARG A 38 -9.45 10.39 -9.90
CA ARG A 38 -10.09 10.93 -8.69
C ARG A 38 -9.81 12.42 -8.48
N LEU A 39 -8.61 12.87 -8.82
CA LEU A 39 -8.25 14.30 -8.77
C LEU A 39 -9.01 15.09 -9.85
N ALA A 40 -9.09 14.57 -11.08
CA ALA A 40 -9.83 15.19 -12.16
C ALA A 40 -11.33 15.35 -11.83
N GLU A 41 -11.94 14.33 -11.21
CA GLU A 41 -13.34 14.35 -10.72
C GLU A 41 -13.58 15.44 -9.66
N GLN A 42 -12.53 15.89 -8.95
CA GLN A 42 -12.59 17.01 -8.01
C GLN A 42 -12.30 18.37 -8.65
N GLY A 43 -12.08 18.42 -9.96
CA GLY A 43 -11.60 19.63 -10.65
C GLY A 43 -10.15 20.00 -10.32
N LYS A 44 -9.36 19.07 -9.78
CA LYS A 44 -7.92 19.28 -9.49
C LYS A 44 -7.08 18.80 -10.65
N THR A 45 -5.93 19.45 -10.87
CA THR A 45 -4.96 19.04 -11.89
C THR A 45 -4.33 17.69 -11.54
N PRO A 46 -4.48 16.66 -12.39
CA PRO A 46 -3.82 15.38 -12.20
C PRO A 46 -2.31 15.52 -12.43
N ASN A 47 -1.50 15.12 -11.45
CA ASN A 47 -0.02 15.21 -11.52
C ASN A 47 0.65 14.14 -10.65
N VAL A 48 0.06 12.94 -10.62
CA VAL A 48 0.58 11.79 -9.88
C VAL A 48 1.14 10.78 -10.87
N THR A 49 2.42 10.45 -10.74
CA THR A 49 3.09 9.44 -11.56
C THR A 49 3.23 8.12 -10.80
N PRO A 50 3.49 6.98 -11.46
CA PRO A 50 3.81 5.73 -10.78
C PRO A 50 5.01 5.88 -9.82
N GLY A 51 6.00 6.71 -10.20
CA GLY A 51 7.14 7.04 -9.35
C GLY A 51 6.76 7.83 -8.09
N ASP A 52 5.72 8.69 -8.16
CA ASP A 52 5.20 9.36 -6.97
C ASP A 52 4.51 8.36 -6.03
N ILE A 53 3.74 7.41 -6.55
CA ILE A 53 3.12 6.34 -5.74
C ILE A 53 4.19 5.48 -5.07
N PHE A 54 5.25 5.12 -5.81
CA PHE A 54 6.38 4.38 -5.26
C PHE A 54 7.06 5.14 -4.09
N LYS A 55 7.36 6.43 -4.29
CA LYS A 55 7.91 7.29 -3.22
C LYS A 55 6.94 7.43 -2.04
N PHE A 56 5.64 7.54 -2.31
CA PHE A 56 4.60 7.61 -1.28
C PHE A 56 4.62 6.38 -0.37
N PHE A 57 4.66 5.16 -0.94
CA PHE A 57 4.82 3.94 -0.14
C PHE A 57 6.14 3.89 0.62
N GLY A 58 7.25 4.32 -0.01
CA GLY A 58 8.54 4.45 0.68
C GLY A 58 8.47 5.37 1.91
N ILE A 59 7.82 6.53 1.79
CA ILE A 59 7.60 7.45 2.91
C ILE A 59 6.70 6.79 3.98
N CYS A 60 5.65 6.08 3.60
CA CYS A 60 4.81 5.34 4.55
C CYS A 60 5.61 4.28 5.33
N PHE A 61 6.56 3.58 4.70
CA PHE A 61 7.47 2.67 5.40
C PHE A 61 8.43 3.39 6.34
N TYR A 62 9.05 4.49 5.90
CA TYR A 62 9.96 5.25 6.77
C TYR A 62 9.25 5.81 8.00
N THR A 63 8.04 6.36 7.82
CA THR A 63 7.25 6.94 8.90
C THR A 63 6.58 5.90 9.80
N SER A 64 6.54 4.62 9.40
CA SER A 64 6.11 3.53 10.28
C SER A 64 7.22 3.11 11.25
N VAL A 65 8.49 3.25 10.84
CA VAL A 65 9.68 2.94 11.64
C VAL A 65 10.04 4.11 12.55
N ILE A 66 10.24 5.30 11.98
CA ILE A 66 10.56 6.52 12.74
C ILE A 66 9.27 7.30 12.90
N LYS A 67 8.66 7.26 14.10
CA LYS A 67 7.36 7.88 14.36
C LYS A 67 7.48 9.25 15.01
N PHE A 68 6.92 10.27 14.38
CA PHE A 68 6.65 11.57 14.99
C PHE A 68 5.18 11.70 15.40
N PRO A 69 4.87 12.51 16.43
CA PRO A 69 3.49 12.72 16.88
C PRO A 69 2.56 13.14 15.75
N TRP A 70 3.03 14.05 14.88
CA TRP A 70 2.25 14.55 13.75
C TRP A 70 2.98 14.33 12.43
N LEU A 71 2.27 13.77 11.45
CA LEU A 71 2.82 13.47 10.12
C LEU A 71 3.37 14.71 9.39
N ARG A 72 2.88 15.92 9.69
CA ARG A 72 3.43 17.15 9.07
C ARG A 72 4.86 17.46 9.54
N MET A 73 5.30 16.90 10.66
CA MET A 73 6.61 17.20 11.26
C MET A 73 7.79 16.74 10.42
N TYR A 74 7.67 15.66 9.62
CA TYR A 74 8.76 15.21 8.75
C TYR A 74 9.20 16.28 7.73
N TRP A 75 8.33 17.24 7.42
CA TRP A 75 8.59 18.38 6.53
C TRP A 75 8.77 19.71 7.27
N SER A 76 8.69 19.73 8.61
CA SER A 76 8.93 20.94 9.39
C SER A 76 10.42 21.30 9.38
N GLU A 77 10.76 22.56 9.51
CA GLU A 77 12.17 23.00 9.52
C GLU A 77 12.95 22.39 10.69
N LYS A 78 12.37 22.44 11.90
CA LYS A 78 13.01 21.96 13.14
C LYS A 78 13.23 20.44 13.17
N TYR A 79 12.30 19.67 12.60
CA TYR A 79 12.33 18.20 12.63
C TYR A 79 12.40 17.61 11.22
N ARG A 80 12.97 18.37 10.27
CA ARG A 80 13.05 17.97 8.87
C ARG A 80 13.79 16.64 8.80
N LEU A 81 13.18 15.67 8.13
CA LEU A 81 13.84 14.41 7.84
C LEU A 81 14.15 14.36 6.34
N PRO A 82 15.41 14.60 5.89
CA PRO A 82 15.76 14.73 4.47
C PRO A 82 15.30 13.53 3.63
N VAL A 83 15.44 12.31 4.15
CA VAL A 83 15.01 11.07 3.47
C VAL A 83 13.50 11.04 3.15
N VAL A 84 12.68 11.82 3.85
CA VAL A 84 11.25 12.01 3.54
C VAL A 84 11.04 13.30 2.75
N ALA A 85 11.56 14.41 3.28
CA ALA A 85 11.21 15.75 2.83
C ALA A 85 11.84 16.16 1.50
N ASP A 86 12.93 15.51 1.09
CA ASP A 86 13.57 15.72 -0.21
C ASP A 86 12.90 14.88 -1.32
N GLN A 87 12.24 13.78 -0.95
CA GLN A 87 11.65 12.85 -1.92
C GLN A 87 10.30 13.34 -2.46
N MET A 88 9.51 14.01 -1.63
CA MET A 88 8.20 14.52 -2.00
C MET A 88 7.83 15.72 -1.13
N SER A 89 7.18 16.73 -1.71
CA SER A 89 6.67 17.85 -0.93
C SER A 89 5.54 17.41 0.01
N ARG A 90 5.41 18.07 1.16
CA ARG A 90 4.33 17.83 2.12
C ARG A 90 2.96 17.83 1.45
N ASN A 91 2.68 18.86 0.65
CA ASN A 91 1.38 19.03 0.02
C ASN A 91 1.08 17.91 -0.99
N LYS A 92 2.09 17.47 -1.77
CA LYS A 92 1.92 16.35 -2.70
C LYS A 92 1.64 15.04 -1.95
N PHE A 93 2.36 14.78 -0.86
CA PHE A 93 2.12 13.59 -0.02
C PHE A 93 0.69 13.56 0.54
N PHE A 94 0.22 14.65 1.15
CA PHE A 94 -1.15 14.70 1.69
C PHE A 94 -2.22 14.68 0.58
N ASN A 95 -1.93 15.23 -0.60
CA ASN A 95 -2.83 15.16 -1.74
C ASN A 95 -2.97 13.72 -2.25
N ILE A 96 -1.87 12.97 -2.38
CA ILE A 96 -1.91 11.54 -2.72
C ILE A 96 -2.65 10.77 -1.65
N ARG A 97 -2.30 10.96 -0.36
CA ARG A 97 -2.93 10.26 0.77
C ARG A 97 -4.46 10.41 0.80
N ALA A 98 -4.97 11.61 0.48
CA ALA A 98 -6.40 11.90 0.51
C ALA A 98 -7.17 11.37 -0.71
N ASN A 99 -6.48 11.07 -1.82
CA ASN A 99 -7.10 10.72 -3.10
C ASN A 99 -6.68 9.36 -3.66
N LEU A 100 -5.88 8.61 -2.90
CA LEU A 100 -5.35 7.31 -3.30
C LEU A 100 -6.49 6.37 -3.68
N LYS A 101 -6.48 5.92 -4.93
CA LYS A 101 -7.39 4.91 -5.45
C LYS A 101 -6.63 3.82 -6.18
N VAL A 102 -7.15 2.60 -6.10
CA VAL A 102 -6.59 1.44 -6.82
C VAL A 102 -7.59 0.85 -7.83
N VAL A 103 -8.80 1.42 -7.91
CA VAL A 103 -9.89 1.06 -8.83
C VAL A 103 -10.51 2.33 -9.39
N ASP A 104 -10.96 2.24 -10.64
CA ASP A 104 -11.85 3.21 -11.28
C ASP A 104 -13.31 2.83 -10.98
N ASP A 105 -13.98 3.61 -10.13
CA ASP A 105 -15.36 3.36 -9.68
C ASP A 105 -16.37 3.29 -10.84
N ASN A 106 -16.07 3.94 -11.97
CA ASN A 106 -16.93 3.96 -13.15
C ASN A 106 -16.82 2.68 -13.99
N ARG A 107 -15.80 1.86 -13.75
CA ARG A 107 -15.57 0.57 -14.43
C ARG A 107 -16.12 -0.63 -13.67
N VAL A 108 -16.68 -0.41 -12.49
CA VAL A 108 -17.24 -1.48 -11.64
C VAL A 108 -18.75 -1.40 -11.68
N SER A 109 -19.41 -2.49 -12.05
CA SER A 109 -20.87 -2.58 -12.06
C SER A 109 -21.44 -2.47 -10.64
N GLU A 110 -22.67 -1.97 -10.53
CA GLU A 110 -23.36 -1.89 -9.23
C GLU A 110 -23.54 -3.26 -8.58
N ASP A 111 -23.85 -4.29 -9.38
CA ASP A 111 -23.93 -5.67 -8.90
C ASP A 111 -22.59 -6.12 -8.28
N HIS A 112 -21.46 -5.77 -8.88
CA HIS A 112 -20.16 -6.12 -8.32
C HIS A 112 -19.89 -5.35 -7.02
N LYS A 113 -20.27 -4.08 -6.93
CA LYS A 113 -20.13 -3.27 -5.70
C LYS A 113 -20.96 -3.83 -4.55
N GLN A 114 -22.14 -4.38 -4.84
CA GLN A 114 -23.02 -5.01 -3.85
C GLN A 114 -22.48 -6.36 -3.36
N ASN A 115 -21.92 -7.16 -4.28
CA ASN A 115 -21.42 -8.49 -3.97
C ASN A 115 -20.03 -8.50 -3.30
N ASP A 116 -19.15 -7.56 -3.65
CA ASP A 116 -17.82 -7.45 -3.05
C ASP A 116 -17.66 -6.13 -2.29
N ARG A 117 -17.88 -6.16 -0.97
CA ARG A 117 -17.73 -4.98 -0.11
C ARG A 117 -16.30 -4.41 -0.07
N LEU A 118 -15.28 -5.16 -0.48
CA LEU A 118 -13.88 -4.72 -0.56
C LEU A 118 -13.46 -4.34 -1.98
N TRP A 119 -14.40 -4.20 -2.92
CA TRP A 119 -14.13 -3.93 -4.33
C TRP A 119 -13.14 -2.78 -4.54
N LYS A 120 -13.19 -1.73 -3.70
CA LYS A 120 -12.31 -0.55 -3.77
C LYS A 120 -10.82 -0.87 -3.61
N ILE A 121 -10.49 -1.93 -2.89
CA ILE A 121 -9.10 -2.35 -2.64
C ILE A 121 -8.79 -3.73 -3.21
N ARG A 122 -9.78 -4.37 -3.87
CA ARG A 122 -9.69 -5.74 -4.38
C ARG A 122 -8.44 -5.98 -5.24
N PRO A 123 -8.06 -5.13 -6.21
CA PRO A 123 -6.86 -5.37 -7.02
C PRO A 123 -5.57 -5.43 -6.18
N LEU A 124 -5.47 -4.62 -5.12
CA LEU A 124 -4.31 -4.64 -4.22
C LEU A 124 -4.29 -5.93 -3.38
N LEU A 125 -5.45 -6.34 -2.85
CA LEU A 125 -5.56 -7.59 -2.09
C LEU A 125 -5.24 -8.81 -2.95
N ASP A 126 -5.73 -8.84 -4.19
CA ASP A 126 -5.52 -9.94 -5.11
C ASP A 126 -4.06 -10.03 -5.54
N ALA A 127 -3.40 -8.90 -5.82
CA ALA A 127 -1.96 -8.88 -6.12
C ALA A 127 -1.13 -9.44 -4.94
N ILE A 128 -1.43 -9.02 -3.71
CA ILE A 128 -0.75 -9.54 -2.52
C ILE A 128 -1.02 -11.03 -2.35
N ARG A 129 -2.28 -11.46 -2.46
CA ARG A 129 -2.68 -12.86 -2.33
C ARG A 129 -2.01 -13.73 -3.39
N GLN A 130 -2.00 -13.30 -4.65
CA GLN A 130 -1.34 -14.02 -5.74
C GLN A 130 0.15 -14.22 -5.44
N ARG A 131 0.83 -13.20 -4.92
CA ARG A 131 2.23 -13.35 -4.55
C ARG A 131 2.42 -14.29 -3.37
N CYS A 132 1.57 -14.23 -2.34
CA CYS A 132 1.62 -15.16 -1.20
C CYS A 132 1.43 -16.62 -1.64
N LEU A 133 0.53 -16.88 -2.60
CA LEU A 133 0.27 -18.23 -3.12
C LEU A 133 1.43 -18.81 -3.92
N GLN A 134 2.37 -17.98 -4.40
CA GLN A 134 3.59 -18.41 -5.08
C GLN A 134 4.74 -18.73 -4.11
N LEU A 135 4.58 -18.46 -2.81
CA LEU A 135 5.59 -18.78 -1.81
C LEU A 135 5.48 -20.25 -1.41
N ASP A 136 6.62 -20.86 -1.15
CA ASP A 136 6.65 -22.21 -0.59
C ASP A 136 5.94 -22.24 0.76
N ARG A 137 4.99 -23.15 0.90
CA ARG A 137 4.21 -23.30 2.13
C ARG A 137 4.95 -24.24 3.09
N PRO A 138 5.20 -23.84 4.35
CA PRO A 138 5.79 -24.74 5.33
C PRO A 138 4.82 -25.87 5.69
N GLU A 139 5.35 -27.02 6.11
CA GLU A 139 4.56 -28.20 6.49
C GLU A 139 3.65 -27.95 7.70
N ALA A 140 4.14 -27.16 8.67
CA ALA A 140 3.39 -26.74 9.84
C ALA A 140 2.97 -25.27 9.69
N VAL A 141 1.66 -25.01 9.80
CA VAL A 141 1.09 -23.66 9.76
C VAL A 141 0.19 -23.41 10.96
N ALA A 142 0.18 -22.16 11.43
CA ALA A 142 -0.82 -21.66 12.37
C ALA A 142 -1.75 -20.70 11.62
N VAL A 143 -3.04 -20.73 11.97
CA VAL A 143 -4.05 -19.82 11.45
C VAL A 143 -4.61 -19.06 12.64
N ASP A 144 -4.60 -17.74 12.52
CA ASP A 144 -5.13 -16.83 13.54
C ASP A 144 -5.74 -15.60 12.85
N GLU A 145 -6.54 -14.85 13.58
CA GLU A 145 -7.20 -13.64 13.11
C GLU A 145 -6.43 -12.40 13.56
N GLN A 146 -6.25 -11.43 12.66
CA GLN A 146 -5.62 -10.16 13.01
C GLN A 146 -6.62 -9.01 12.86
N MET A 147 -6.95 -8.38 13.99
CA MET A 147 -7.73 -7.14 13.98
C MET A 147 -6.88 -5.96 13.56
N ILE A 148 -7.35 -5.20 12.56
CA ILE A 148 -6.76 -3.92 12.16
C ILE A 148 -7.58 -2.81 12.83
N PRO A 149 -7.05 -2.11 13.85
CA PRO A 149 -7.79 -1.09 14.55
C PRO A 149 -8.14 0.06 13.60
N PHE A 150 -9.43 0.38 13.53
CA PHE A 150 -9.93 1.47 12.71
C PHE A 150 -11.02 2.24 13.45
N THR A 151 -10.86 3.56 13.53
CA THR A 151 -11.87 4.46 14.10
C THR A 151 -12.53 5.22 12.96
N GLY A 152 -13.82 4.98 12.75
CA GLY A 152 -14.65 5.55 11.69
C GLY A 152 -15.95 4.77 11.56
N SER A 153 -16.63 4.89 10.42
CA SER A 153 -17.78 4.04 10.07
C SER A 153 -17.33 2.98 9.06
N PRO A 154 -16.58 1.95 9.49
CA PRO A 154 -16.14 0.92 8.56
C PRO A 154 -17.35 0.11 8.09
N VAL A 155 -17.24 -0.37 6.86
CA VAL A 155 -18.18 -1.35 6.30
C VAL A 155 -18.07 -2.67 7.06
N PHE A 156 -16.90 -3.00 7.61
CA PHE A 156 -16.67 -4.19 8.42
C PHE A 156 -16.37 -3.83 9.88
N THR A 157 -17.16 -4.36 10.80
CA THR A 157 -16.86 -4.40 12.23
C THR A 157 -16.73 -5.87 12.61
N CYS A 158 -15.52 -6.32 12.95
CA CYS A 158 -15.37 -7.49 13.80
C CYS A 158 -15.68 -7.02 15.22
N VAL A 159 -16.65 -7.67 15.86
CA VAL A 159 -16.96 -7.53 17.28
C VAL A 159 -16.05 -8.49 18.05
#